data_AF-A0AAN0JVF1-F1
#
_entry.id   AF-A0AAN0JVF1-F1
#
_cell.length_a   1.000
_cell.length_b   1.000
_cell.length_c   1.000
_cell.angle_alpha   90.00
_cell.angle_beta   90.00
_cell.angle_gamma   90.00
#
_symmetry.space_group_name_H-M   'P 1'
#
loop_
_entity.id
_entity.type
_entity.pdbx_description
1 polymer ?
#
loop_
_entity_poly.entity_id
_entity_poly.type
_entity_poly.pdbx_seq_one_letter_code
_entity_poly.pdbx_strand_id
1 'polypeptide(L)'
;MAEKSGSSKRASQLSKRGGPQLPKSGSGPPGTKSKIPKTPTNHAASSPALVHCVCSSTEDVGLMVECESCSKWSHSKCVGITQSTAPSFPFVCPFCVKLLFSRLAAAELEIDALRKQISTLESAAEQCIP
;
A
#
# COMPACT_ATOMS: atom_id res chain seq x y z
N MET A 1 39.78 57.28 13.57
CA MET A 1 38.82 57.83 12.58
C MET A 1 38.44 56.67 11.67
N ALA A 2 37.21 56.32 11.35
CA ALA A 2 35.88 56.67 11.81
C ALA A 2 35.01 55.49 11.36
N GLU A 3 34.06 55.07 12.20
CA GLU A 3 32.98 54.17 11.83
C GLU A 3 32.09 54.81 10.75
N LYS A 4 31.40 53.99 9.94
CA LYS A 4 29.94 54.11 9.80
C LYS A 4 29.30 52.97 8.99
N SER A 5 28.21 52.54 9.59
CA SER A 5 27.12 51.66 9.23
C SER A 5 26.16 52.24 8.19
N GLY A 6 25.27 51.38 7.66
CA GLY A 6 24.05 51.75 6.90
C GLY A 6 23.77 50.75 5.76
N SER A 7 22.95 49.70 5.91
CA SER A 7 21.50 49.58 6.15
C SER A 7 20.62 49.63 4.88
N SER A 8 19.81 48.56 4.75
CA SER A 8 18.48 48.47 4.10
C SER A 8 18.37 48.39 2.56
N LYS A 9 17.81 47.28 2.05
CA LYS A 9 16.37 47.17 1.67
C LYS A 9 16.00 45.80 1.08
N ARG A 10 14.72 45.46 1.29
CA ARG A 10 13.99 44.21 1.05
C ARG A 10 13.04 44.41 -0.15
N ALA A 11 12.87 43.43 -1.03
CA ALA A 11 11.73 43.28 -1.99
C ALA A 11 12.04 42.11 -2.95
N SER A 12 11.40 40.94 -2.84
CA SER A 12 10.09 40.55 -3.39
C SER A 12 10.12 40.07 -4.85
N GLN A 13 9.81 38.78 -5.01
CA GLN A 13 9.01 38.16 -6.08
C GLN A 13 9.43 38.36 -7.55
N LEU A 14 9.78 37.24 -8.21
CA LEU A 14 9.27 36.98 -9.56
C LEU A 14 9.19 35.47 -9.86
N SER A 15 7.98 34.92 -9.72
CA SER A 15 7.57 33.67 -10.35
C SER A 15 6.69 34.02 -11.56
N LYS A 16 6.89 33.30 -12.68
CA LYS A 16 5.88 32.90 -13.69
C LYS A 16 6.58 32.49 -14.99
N ARG A 17 6.69 31.19 -15.24
CA ARG A 17 6.84 30.61 -16.59
C ARG A 17 5.51 29.96 -16.95
N GLY A 18 5.00 30.28 -18.13
CA GLY A 18 3.71 29.83 -18.63
C GLY A 18 3.71 28.38 -19.10
N GLY A 19 2.53 27.76 -19.05
CA GLY A 19 2.23 26.47 -19.68
C GLY A 19 0.96 26.58 -20.54
N PRO A 20 0.78 25.69 -21.53
CA PRO A 20 -0.19 25.86 -22.62
C PRO A 20 -1.63 25.50 -22.22
N GLN A 21 -2.60 26.22 -22.79
CA GLN A 21 -4.03 25.94 -22.67
C GLN A 21 -4.47 24.78 -23.58
N LEU A 22 -5.37 23.94 -23.07
CA LEU A 22 -6.10 22.91 -23.82
C LEU A 22 -7.57 23.34 -24.04
N PRO A 23 -8.20 22.90 -25.15
CA PRO A 23 -9.35 23.59 -25.74
C PRO A 23 -10.71 23.27 -25.09
N LYS A 24 -11.62 24.25 -25.19
CA LYS A 24 -13.07 24.13 -24.93
C LYS A 24 -13.82 23.88 -26.24
N SER A 25 -14.73 22.92 -26.24
CA SER A 25 -15.88 22.79 -27.16
C SER A 25 -16.75 21.64 -26.62
N GLY A 26 -18.08 21.62 -26.55
CA GLY A 26 -19.17 22.43 -27.08
C GLY A 26 -20.36 21.48 -27.33
N SER A 27 -21.54 21.79 -26.74
CA SER A 27 -22.94 21.50 -27.17
C SER A 27 -23.44 20.06 -27.47
N GLY A 28 -24.56 19.62 -26.82
CA GLY A 28 -25.31 18.34 -27.04
C GLY A 28 -26.30 18.35 -28.23
N PRO A 29 -27.43 17.58 -28.32
CA PRO A 29 -27.99 16.40 -27.59
C PRO A 29 -28.44 15.25 -28.57
N PRO A 30 -29.58 14.50 -28.41
CA PRO A 30 -29.85 13.31 -27.59
C PRO A 30 -30.13 11.99 -28.40
N GLY A 31 -30.06 10.80 -27.76
CA GLY A 31 -30.82 9.62 -28.22
C GLY A 31 -30.24 8.21 -28.04
N THR A 32 -31.02 7.38 -27.33
CA THR A 32 -31.22 5.91 -27.47
C THR A 32 -30.12 4.89 -27.08
N LYS A 33 -30.39 4.22 -25.94
CA LYS A 33 -30.22 2.78 -25.60
C LYS A 33 -29.14 1.98 -26.36
N SER A 34 -28.11 1.49 -25.66
CA SER A 34 -27.76 0.04 -25.55
C SER A 34 -26.50 -0.18 -24.71
N LYS A 35 -26.37 -1.38 -24.14
CA LYS A 35 -25.50 -1.83 -23.04
C LYS A 35 -23.98 -1.71 -23.31
N ILE A 36 -23.21 -1.35 -22.28
CA ILE A 36 -21.98 -1.99 -21.71
C ILE A 36 -21.45 -1.03 -20.61
N PRO A 37 -21.37 -1.39 -19.31
CA PRO A 37 -20.80 -0.49 -18.30
C PRO A 37 -19.28 -0.68 -18.22
N LYS A 38 -18.51 0.31 -18.68
CA LYS A 38 -17.11 0.47 -18.24
C LYS A 38 -16.83 1.93 -17.89
N THR A 39 -16.73 2.14 -16.58
CA THR A 39 -16.27 3.33 -15.84
C THR A 39 -17.26 4.50 -15.79
N PRO A 40 -17.54 4.97 -14.56
CA PRO A 40 -16.74 6.06 -14.03
C PRO A 40 -15.98 5.66 -12.77
N THR A 41 -14.80 6.25 -12.64
CA THR A 41 -13.89 6.26 -11.51
C THR A 41 -14.66 6.51 -10.21
N ASN A 42 -14.92 5.45 -9.44
CA ASN A 42 -15.25 5.57 -8.03
C ASN A 42 -13.99 5.98 -7.28
N HIS A 43 -13.67 7.27 -7.29
CA HIS A 43 -12.88 7.86 -6.19
C HIS A 43 -13.80 7.97 -4.98
N ALA A 44 -14.23 6.80 -4.47
CA ALA A 44 -14.96 6.68 -3.24
C ALA A 44 -13.94 6.87 -2.11
N ALA A 45 -13.93 8.08 -1.54
CA ALA A 45 -13.28 8.44 -0.29
C ALA A 45 -11.86 7.87 -0.08
N SER A 46 -10.85 8.63 -0.52
CA SER A 46 -9.48 8.47 0.01
C SER A 46 -9.56 8.70 1.51
N SER A 47 -9.70 7.60 2.24
CA SER A 47 -9.75 7.59 3.69
C SER A 47 -8.34 7.21 4.15
N PRO A 48 -7.67 8.05 4.96
CA PRO A 48 -6.32 7.76 5.45
C PRO A 48 -6.25 6.44 6.25
N ALA A 49 -7.41 5.89 6.63
CA ALA A 49 -7.57 4.58 7.26
C ALA A 49 -7.15 3.40 6.36
N LEU A 50 -7.06 3.58 5.04
CA LEU A 50 -6.66 2.51 4.10
C LEU A 50 -5.15 2.49 3.83
N VAL A 51 -4.41 3.54 4.18
CA VAL A 51 -2.96 3.59 4.00
C VAL A 51 -2.28 2.95 5.22
N HIS A 52 -1.52 1.89 4.96
CA HIS A 52 -0.73 1.20 5.97
C HIS A 52 0.65 0.90 5.38
N CYS A 53 1.58 1.81 5.66
CA CYS A 53 2.93 1.79 5.13
C CYS A 53 3.95 1.60 6.25
N VAL A 54 5.11 1.03 5.92
CA VAL A 54 6.23 0.82 6.84
C VAL A 54 6.84 2.13 7.36
N CYS A 55 6.57 3.26 6.71
CA CYS A 55 6.98 4.59 7.17
C CYS A 55 6.00 5.22 8.19
N SER A 56 4.92 4.52 8.54
CA SER A 56 3.85 4.97 9.47
C SER A 56 3.06 6.21 9.03
N SER A 57 3.38 6.79 7.87
CA SER A 57 2.62 7.89 7.28
C SER A 57 1.38 7.38 6.57
N THR A 58 0.26 8.08 6.75
CA THR A 58 -1.03 7.82 6.07
C THR A 58 -1.24 8.70 4.85
N GLU A 59 -0.22 9.43 4.41
CA GLU A 59 -0.31 10.33 3.27
C GLU A 59 -0.52 9.54 1.97
N ASP A 60 -1.45 9.99 1.13
CA ASP A 60 -1.73 9.42 -0.20
C ASP A 60 -0.94 10.21 -1.24
N VAL A 61 0.39 10.01 -1.27
CA VAL A 61 1.31 10.76 -2.14
C VAL A 61 2.18 9.85 -3.00
N GLY A 62 2.25 10.20 -4.29
CA GLY A 62 3.09 9.50 -5.27
C GLY A 62 2.50 8.18 -5.75
N LEU A 63 3.37 7.27 -6.20
CA LEU A 63 2.95 5.93 -6.62
C LEU A 63 2.61 5.09 -5.38
N MET A 64 1.41 4.52 -5.38
CA MET A 64 0.94 3.61 -4.35
C MET A 64 0.64 2.24 -4.92
N VAL A 65 0.68 1.23 -4.06
CA VAL A 65 0.37 -0.15 -4.41
C VAL A 65 -0.56 -0.74 -3.35
N GLU A 66 -1.64 -1.39 -3.79
CA GLU A 66 -2.61 -2.06 -2.94
C GLU A 66 -2.16 -3.49 -2.63
N CYS A 67 -2.23 -3.89 -1.37
CA CYS A 67 -1.99 -5.28 -0.95
C CYS A 67 -3.18 -6.17 -1.31
N GLU A 68 -2.98 -7.24 -2.07
CA GLU A 68 -4.05 -8.16 -2.43
C GLU A 68 -4.63 -8.95 -1.25
N SER A 69 -3.86 -9.10 -0.17
CA SER A 69 -4.28 -9.88 1.00
C SER A 69 -5.14 -9.09 1.98
N CYS A 70 -4.90 -7.78 2.14
CA CYS A 70 -5.61 -6.98 3.16
C CYS A 70 -6.21 -5.68 2.61
N SER A 71 -6.10 -5.43 1.30
CA SER A 71 -6.62 -4.26 0.60
C SER A 71 -6.16 -2.91 1.17
N LYS A 72 -5.02 -2.92 1.89
CA LYS A 72 -4.38 -1.70 2.39
C LYS A 72 -3.32 -1.22 1.41
N TRP A 73 -3.15 0.10 1.35
CA TRP A 73 -2.23 0.77 0.44
C TRP A 73 -0.88 1.05 1.10
N SER A 74 0.19 0.88 0.33
CA SER A 74 1.57 1.23 0.74
C SER A 74 2.20 2.14 -0.31
N HIS A 75 3.11 3.03 0.12
CA HIS A 75 3.91 3.81 -0.83
C HIS A 75 4.85 2.87 -1.57
N SER A 76 4.78 2.85 -2.91
CA SER A 76 5.61 1.95 -3.71
C SER A 76 7.10 2.16 -3.45
N LYS A 77 7.54 3.41 -3.22
CA LYS A 77 8.92 3.74 -2.83
C LYS A 77 9.34 3.11 -1.51
N CYS A 78 8.46 3.06 -0.51
CA CYS A 78 8.76 2.50 0.81
C CYS A 78 8.88 0.97 0.79
N VAL A 79 8.24 0.31 -0.18
CA VAL A 79 8.27 -1.15 -0.34
C VAL A 79 9.07 -1.62 -1.56
N GLY A 80 9.84 -0.73 -2.20
CA GLY A 80 10.73 -1.07 -3.32
C GLY A 80 10.01 -1.41 -4.63
N ILE A 81 8.73 -1.05 -4.78
CA ILE A 81 7.96 -1.26 -6.01
C ILE A 81 8.15 -0.05 -6.92
N THR A 82 8.39 -0.34 -8.20
CA THR A 82 8.54 0.66 -9.27
C THR A 82 7.38 0.53 -10.24
N GLN A 83 7.16 1.53 -11.09
CA GLN A 83 6.06 1.50 -12.05
C GLN A 83 6.18 0.36 -13.08
N SER A 84 7.40 -0.11 -13.37
CA SER A 84 7.63 -1.27 -14.23
C SER A 84 7.33 -2.59 -13.53
N THR A 85 7.56 -2.69 -12.22
CA THR A 85 7.37 -3.96 -11.48
C THR A 85 5.95 -4.13 -10.95
N ALA A 86 5.25 -3.04 -10.64
CA ALA A 86 3.87 -3.06 -10.11
C ALA A 86 2.88 -3.93 -10.93
N PRO A 87 2.83 -3.87 -12.28
CA PRO A 87 1.87 -4.69 -13.04
C PRO A 87 2.33 -6.14 -13.27
N SER A 88 3.57 -6.51 -12.89
CA SER A 88 4.13 -7.82 -13.24
C SER A 88 3.74 -8.93 -12.25
N PHE A 89 3.47 -8.58 -10.99
CA PHE A 89 3.23 -9.55 -9.93
C PHE A 89 2.23 -9.02 -8.88
N PRO A 90 1.45 -9.90 -8.25
CA PRO A 90 0.61 -9.54 -7.13
C PRO A 90 1.46 -9.00 -5.97
N PHE A 91 1.03 -7.89 -5.37
CA PHE A 91 1.72 -7.29 -4.22
C PHE A 91 1.09 -7.77 -2.90
N VAL A 92 1.92 -8.31 -2.02
CA VAL A 92 1.57 -8.62 -0.62
C VAL A 92 2.46 -7.79 0.29
N CYS A 93 1.86 -6.99 1.18
CA CYS A 93 2.61 -6.07 2.02
C CYS A 93 3.44 -6.80 3.10
N PRO A 94 4.52 -6.17 3.61
CA PRO A 94 5.39 -6.78 4.62
C PRO A 94 4.67 -7.20 5.91
N PHE A 95 3.56 -6.53 6.24
CA PHE A 95 2.75 -6.85 7.41
C PHE A 95 2.02 -8.19 7.24
N CYS A 96 1.41 -8.43 6.07
CA CYS A 96 0.78 -9.70 5.76
C CYS A 96 1.81 -10.83 5.70
N VAL A 97 2.96 -10.58 5.09
CA VAL A 97 4.07 -11.54 5.05
C VAL A 97 4.55 -11.91 6.45
N LYS A 98 4.73 -10.93 7.34
CA LYS A 98 5.10 -11.18 8.74
C LYS A 98 4.06 -12.02 9.47
N LEU A 99 2.77 -11.71 9.31
CA LEU A 99 1.70 -12.49 9.91
C LEU A 99 1.70 -13.94 9.42
N LEU A 100 1.97 -14.16 8.13
CA LEU A 100 2.10 -15.50 7.57
C LEU A 100 3.24 -16.27 8.25
N PHE A 101 4.44 -15.67 8.35
CA PHE A 101 5.56 -16.31 9.03
C PHE A 101 5.26 -16.63 10.50
N SER A 102 4.62 -15.73 11.24
CA SER A 102 4.23 -15.99 12.63
C SER A 102 3.25 -17.16 12.75
N ARG A 103 2.30 -17.28 11.81
CA ARG A 103 1.34 -18.40 11.79
C ARG A 103 2.00 -19.72 11.41
N LEU A 104 2.94 -19.71 10.47
CA LEU A 104 3.71 -20.90 10.10
C LEU A 104 4.53 -21.41 11.29
N ALA A 105 5.23 -20.52 12.00
CA ALA A 105 5.99 -20.89 13.20
C ALA A 105 5.09 -21.46 14.31
N ALA A 106 3.89 -20.89 14.51
CA ALA A 106 2.92 -21.43 15.46
C ALA A 106 2.42 -22.82 15.06
N ALA A 107 2.13 -23.02 13.76
CA ALA A 107 1.70 -24.32 13.24
C ALA A 107 2.79 -25.38 13.38
N GLU A 108 4.06 -25.04 13.18
CA GLU A 108 5.18 -25.98 13.39
C GLU A 108 5.25 -26.48 14.84
N LEU A 109 5.08 -25.58 15.82
CA LEU A 109 5.03 -25.96 17.23
C LEU A 109 3.83 -26.87 17.55
N GLU A 110 2.68 -26.58 16.96
CA GLU A 110 1.47 -27.41 17.14
C GLU A 110 1.65 -28.80 16.51
N ILE A 111 2.23 -28.87 15.31
CA ILE A 111 2.58 -30.13 14.65
C ILE A 111 3.52 -30.96 15.52
N ASP A 112 4.55 -30.35 16.11
CA ASP A 112 5.48 -31.07 16.98
C ASP A 112 4.85 -31.52 18.30
N ALA A 113 3.92 -30.75 18.85
CA ALA A 113 3.15 -31.16 20.01
C ALA A 113 2.28 -32.39 19.69
N LEU A 114 1.58 -32.37 18.55
CA LEU A 114 0.76 -33.51 18.11
C LEU A 114 1.61 -34.75 17.84
N ARG A 115 2.78 -34.61 17.20
CA ARG A 115 3.73 -35.73 17.00
C ARG A 115 4.15 -36.37 18.32
N LYS A 116 4.44 -35.57 19.35
CA LYS A 116 4.77 -36.10 20.69
C LYS A 116 3.61 -36.82 21.34
N GLN A 117 2.39 -36.29 21.19
CA GLN A 117 1.18 -36.96 21.69
C GLN A 117 0.96 -38.32 21.01
N ILE A 118 1.10 -38.39 19.69
CA ILE A 118 0.99 -39.65 18.93
C ILE A 118 2.02 -40.67 19.45
N SER A 119 3.29 -40.28 19.56
CA SER A 119 4.35 -41.16 20.07
C SER A 119 4.08 -41.66 21.51
N THR A 120 3.48 -40.82 22.35
CA THR A 120 3.09 -41.20 23.72
C THR A 120 1.96 -42.22 23.72
N LEU A 121 0.95 -42.04 22.86
CA LEU A 121 -0.17 -42.96 22.72
C LEU A 121 0.26 -44.32 22.14
N GLU A 122 1.15 -44.32 21.15
CA GLU A 122 1.74 -45.55 20.60
C GLU A 122 2.47 -46.33 21.70
N SER A 123 3.34 -45.65 22.45
CA SER A 123 4.09 -46.26 23.56
C SER A 123 3.18 -46.82 24.66
N ALA A 124 2.05 -46.17 24.92
CA ALA A 124 1.06 -46.64 25.89
C ALA A 124 0.32 -47.88 25.39
N ALA A 125 0.01 -47.94 24.09
CA ALA A 125 -0.63 -49.10 23.48
C ALA A 125 0.28 -50.34 23.51
N GLU A 126 1.58 -50.18 23.24
CA GLU A 126 2.57 -51.28 23.28
C GLU A 126 2.73 -51.88 24.68
N GLN A 127 2.63 -51.07 25.73
CA GLN A 127 2.69 -51.53 27.12
C GLN A 127 1.43 -52.30 27.57
N CYS A 128 0.33 -52.18 26.84
CA CYS A 128 -0.93 -52.85 27.15
C CYS A 128 -1.10 -54.20 26.43
N ILE A 129 -0.11 -54.67 25.66
CA ILE A 129 -0.16 -55.97 24.98
C ILE A 129 0.34 -57.05 25.98
N PRO A 130 -0.52 -57.99 26.40
CA PRO A 130 -0.19 -59.02 27.41
C PRO A 130 0.72 -60.14 26.89
#